data_AF-A0A953XUW9-F1
#
_entry.id   AF-A0A953XUW9-F1
#
_cell.length_a   1.000
_cell.length_b   1.000
_cell.length_c   1.000
_cell.angle_alpha   90.00
_cell.angle_beta   90.00
_cell.angle_gamma   90.00
#
_symmetry.space_group_name_H-M   'P 1'
#
loop_
_entity.id
_entity.type
_entity.pdbx_description
1 polymer ?
#
loop_
_entity_poly.entity_id
_entity_poly.type
_entity_poly.pdbx_seq_one_letter_code
_entity_poly.pdbx_strand_id
1 'polypeptide(L)'
;KWVSLMLWAGADPWALGPDDAPDYDFRAYDDEHGPLLYAAVELAVTYDRLEVLKLKNFLKPANREPPNAARIFEHAWKLRDPGVVRLLLERGYGPAQREDRCSELLTGLLCILSSSWTSSRWLAASRRPTHDIDTYQSEQVLEIIGLLLAHGALWAPRDQEEIKRVRGSLLKMAPKYTFEFIELLHKHRAGRRGDVEELIRTPKMTKLMQKRCRKIPALVADLPEELAYPVTAD
;
A
#
# COMPACT_ATOMS: atom_id res chain seq x y z
N LYS A 1 23.32 6.63 16.78
CA LYS A 1 24.01 6.63 18.09
C LYS A 1 23.04 7.02 19.22
N TRP A 2 22.44 8.20 19.20
CA TRP A 2 21.46 8.62 20.22
C TRP A 2 20.20 7.73 20.29
N VAL A 3 19.64 7.32 19.14
CA VAL A 3 18.47 6.41 19.13
C VAL A 3 18.77 5.09 19.84
N SER A 4 19.94 4.50 19.59
CA SER A 4 20.38 3.26 20.24
C SER A 4 20.56 3.42 21.75
N LEU A 5 21.03 4.59 22.20
CA LEU A 5 21.15 4.92 23.63
C LEU A 5 19.77 5.05 24.28
N MET A 6 18.82 5.69 23.61
CA MET A 6 17.44 5.84 24.10
C MET A 6 16.74 4.48 24.21
N LEU A 7 16.88 3.62 23.20
CA LEU A 7 16.39 2.23 23.27
C LEU A 7 17.02 1.45 24.43
N TRP A 8 18.33 1.62 24.67
CA TRP A 8 19.01 0.99 25.79
C TRP A 8 18.50 1.50 27.14
N ALA A 9 18.16 2.79 27.23
CA ALA A 9 17.56 3.40 28.41
C ALA A 9 16.09 3.04 28.63
N GLY A 10 15.48 2.20 27.77
CA GLY A 10 14.10 1.75 27.89
C GLY A 10 13.06 2.65 27.24
N ALA A 11 13.47 3.56 26.35
CA ALA A 11 12.52 4.35 25.56
C ALA A 11 11.65 3.43 24.69
N ASP A 12 10.34 3.69 24.68
CA ASP A 12 9.38 2.97 23.84
C ASP A 12 9.18 3.68 22.48
N PRO A 13 9.58 3.07 21.35
CA PRO A 13 9.38 3.65 20.02
C PRO A 13 7.92 3.79 19.59
N TRP A 14 7.01 3.11 20.30
CA TRP A 14 5.57 3.09 20.06
C TRP A 14 4.82 4.13 20.89
N ALA A 15 5.48 4.74 21.89
CA ALA A 15 4.89 5.80 22.67
C ALA A 15 4.62 7.03 21.77
N LEU A 16 3.42 7.58 21.91
CA LEU A 16 3.06 8.85 21.27
C LEU A 16 3.91 9.98 21.84
N GLY A 17 4.36 10.87 20.96
CA GLY A 17 5.03 12.11 21.38
C GLY A 17 4.11 13.02 22.22
N PRO A 18 4.68 13.97 22.98
CA PRO A 18 3.90 14.95 23.72
C PRO A 18 3.15 15.91 22.77
N ASP A 19 1.94 16.31 23.17
CA ASP A 19 1.01 17.18 22.40
C ASP A 19 1.56 18.60 22.20
N ASP A 20 2.46 19.00 23.09
CA ASP A 20 2.98 20.36 23.19
C ASP A 20 4.28 20.61 22.43
N ALA A 21 4.58 19.85 21.35
CA ALA A 21 5.75 20.15 20.54
C ALA A 21 5.63 21.60 19.98
N PRO A 22 6.49 22.54 20.43
CA PRO A 22 6.38 23.92 20.01
C PRO A 22 6.93 24.06 18.58
N ASP A 23 6.15 24.72 17.73
CA ASP A 23 6.59 25.33 16.45
C ASP A 23 7.11 24.45 15.30
N TYR A 24 6.98 23.12 15.34
CA TYR A 24 7.11 22.35 14.11
C TYR A 24 5.78 22.31 13.38
N ASP A 25 5.72 22.99 12.22
CA ASP A 25 4.64 23.04 11.23
C ASP A 25 4.40 21.66 10.57
N PHE A 26 4.18 20.64 11.41
CA PHE A 26 3.85 19.26 11.07
C PHE A 26 2.47 18.85 11.58
N ARG A 27 1.69 19.82 12.07
CA ARG A 27 0.28 19.61 12.37
C ARG A 27 -0.47 19.46 11.05
N ALA A 28 -0.47 18.25 10.51
CA ALA A 28 -1.63 17.80 9.75
C ALA A 28 -2.80 17.85 10.74
N TYR A 29 -3.48 18.99 10.79
CA TYR A 29 -4.77 19.12 11.45
C TYR A 29 -5.71 18.19 10.69
N ASP A 30 -6.07 17.08 11.32
CA ASP A 30 -7.32 16.45 11.01
C ASP A 30 -8.39 17.28 11.74
N ASP A 31 -9.27 17.92 10.98
CA ASP A 31 -10.34 18.79 11.50
C ASP A 31 -11.24 18.08 12.52
N GLU A 32 -11.17 16.74 12.58
CA GLU A 32 -11.97 15.88 13.45
C GLU A 32 -11.19 15.29 14.65
N HIS A 33 -9.84 15.26 14.64
CA HIS A 33 -9.04 14.46 15.60
C HIS A 33 -7.94 15.23 16.37
N GLY A 34 -7.76 16.54 16.16
CA GLY A 34 -6.75 17.34 16.87
C GLY A 34 -5.30 17.06 16.41
N PRO A 35 -4.27 17.49 17.16
CA PRO A 35 -2.88 17.32 16.75
C PRO A 35 -2.53 15.84 16.60
N LEU A 36 -2.12 15.42 15.41
CA LEU A 36 -1.66 14.05 15.18
C LEU A 36 -0.33 13.84 15.89
N LEU A 37 -0.40 13.23 17.09
CA LEU A 37 0.77 12.70 17.77
C LEU A 37 1.32 11.53 16.96
N TYR A 38 2.61 11.58 16.63
CA TYR A 38 3.31 10.51 15.96
C TYR A 38 4.20 9.76 16.95
N ALA A 39 4.17 8.43 16.86
CA ALA A 39 5.17 7.60 17.52
C ALA A 39 6.52 7.70 16.78
N ALA A 40 7.62 7.44 17.49
CA ALA A 40 8.96 7.47 16.90
C ALA A 40 9.09 6.49 15.72
N VAL A 41 8.39 5.35 15.78
CA VAL A 41 8.30 4.39 14.68
C VAL A 41 7.61 4.96 13.45
N GLU A 42 6.51 5.71 13.61
CA GLU A 42 5.78 6.33 12.50
C GLU A 42 6.63 7.40 11.82
N LEU A 43 7.41 8.16 12.59
CA LEU A 43 8.36 9.14 12.07
C LEU A 43 9.53 8.44 11.34
N ALA A 44 10.09 7.40 11.94
CA ALA A 44 11.19 6.64 11.30
C ALA A 44 10.74 6.03 9.97
N VAL A 45 9.51 5.53 9.91
CA VAL A 45 8.88 5.07 8.68
C VAL A 45 8.69 6.24 7.73
N THR A 46 7.97 7.31 8.12
CA THR A 46 7.66 8.48 7.27
C THR A 46 8.88 9.16 6.66
N TYR A 47 10.03 9.13 7.33
CA TYR A 47 11.27 9.74 6.85
C TYR A 47 12.29 8.76 6.25
N ASP A 48 11.85 7.55 5.92
CA ASP A 48 12.68 6.52 5.30
C ASP A 48 13.99 6.26 6.09
N ARG A 49 13.87 6.17 7.42
CA ARG A 49 15.02 5.94 8.31
C ARG A 49 15.22 4.44 8.51
N LEU A 50 15.50 3.72 7.43
CA LEU A 50 15.80 2.27 7.44
C LEU A 50 16.84 1.88 8.49
N GLU A 51 17.89 2.70 8.64
CA GLU A 51 18.95 2.46 9.63
C GLU A 51 18.45 2.48 11.08
N VAL A 52 17.38 3.25 11.35
CA VAL A 52 16.71 3.28 12.65
C VAL A 52 15.80 2.07 12.81
N LEU A 53 15.02 1.72 11.79
CA LEU A 53 14.12 0.56 11.80
C LEU A 53 14.86 -0.78 11.95
N LYS A 54 16.10 -0.85 11.43
CA LYS A 54 16.99 -2.01 11.57
C LYS A 54 17.53 -2.18 13.00
N LEU A 55 17.49 -1.15 13.86
CA LEU A 55 17.99 -1.26 15.23
C LEU A 55 17.27 -2.37 16.01
N LYS A 56 18.04 -3.12 16.79
CA LYS A 56 17.53 -4.19 17.64
C LYS A 56 16.51 -3.62 18.62
N ASN A 57 15.36 -4.28 18.73
CA ASN A 57 14.22 -3.91 19.58
C ASN A 57 13.47 -2.64 19.17
N PHE A 58 13.85 -1.91 18.11
CA PHE A 58 13.11 -0.70 17.71
C PHE A 58 11.69 -1.02 17.23
N LEU A 59 11.54 -2.11 16.49
CA LEU A 59 10.25 -2.63 16.05
C LEU A 59 9.72 -3.74 16.97
N LYS A 60 10.22 -3.88 18.20
CA LYS A 60 9.59 -4.77 19.17
C LYS A 60 8.57 -3.95 19.95
N PRO A 61 7.27 -4.23 19.80
CA PRO A 61 6.28 -3.50 20.56
C PRO A 61 6.31 -4.00 22.00
N ALA A 62 6.11 -3.09 22.96
CA ALA A 62 5.94 -3.47 24.36
C ALA A 62 4.65 -4.30 24.57
N ASN A 63 3.64 -4.09 23.72
CA ASN A 63 2.37 -4.80 23.66
C ASN A 63 2.28 -5.68 22.41
N ARG A 64 1.47 -6.75 22.44
CA ARG A 64 1.31 -7.70 21.32
C ARG A 64 0.84 -7.02 20.04
N GLU A 65 0.04 -5.96 20.16
CA GLU A 65 -0.38 -5.07 19.07
C GLU A 65 -0.37 -3.62 19.58
N PRO A 66 0.57 -2.79 19.14
CA PRO A 66 0.56 -1.38 19.51
C PRO A 66 -0.55 -0.64 18.73
N PRO A 67 -1.25 0.33 19.36
CA PRO A 67 -2.44 0.96 18.77
C PRO A 67 -2.19 1.60 17.39
N ASN A 68 -0.96 2.02 17.10
CA ASN A 68 -0.60 2.67 15.84
C ASN A 68 -0.01 1.72 14.78
N ALA A 69 -0.01 0.40 15.02
CA ALA A 69 0.54 -0.59 14.06
C ALA A 69 -0.11 -0.48 12.67
N ALA A 70 -1.41 -0.19 12.61
CA ALA A 70 -2.14 -0.02 11.36
C ALA A 70 -1.66 1.19 10.54
N ARG A 71 -1.31 2.29 11.23
CA ARG A 71 -0.85 3.55 10.62
C ARG A 71 0.54 3.45 10.02
N ILE A 72 1.40 2.59 10.55
CA ILE A 72 2.75 2.38 10.01
C ILE A 72 2.71 1.96 8.55
N PHE A 73 1.82 1.04 8.18
CA PHE A 73 1.67 0.66 6.78
C PHE A 73 1.24 1.86 5.93
N GLU A 74 0.30 2.67 6.44
CA GLU A 74 -0.17 3.88 5.76
C GLU A 74 0.95 4.89 5.48
N HIS A 75 1.93 4.98 6.38
CA HIS A 75 3.11 5.82 6.19
C HIS A 75 4.16 5.16 5.28
N ALA A 76 4.39 3.86 5.41
CA ALA A 76 5.42 3.14 4.66
C ALA A 76 5.16 3.17 3.15
N TRP A 77 3.90 3.04 2.72
CA TRP A 77 3.60 3.03 1.29
C TRP A 77 3.69 4.40 0.63
N LYS A 78 3.46 5.50 1.40
CA LYS A 78 3.59 6.87 0.87
C LYS A 78 5.01 7.15 0.36
N LEU A 79 6.00 6.46 0.92
CA LEU A 79 7.40 6.55 0.51
C LEU A 79 7.74 5.77 -0.76
N ARG A 80 6.87 4.81 -1.14
CA ARG A 80 7.08 3.94 -2.30
C ARG A 80 8.40 3.17 -2.25
N ASP A 81 8.99 2.98 -1.07
CA ASP A 81 10.17 2.12 -0.89
C ASP A 81 9.76 0.70 -0.46
N PRO A 82 9.98 -0.32 -1.31
CA PRO A 82 9.76 -1.71 -0.95
C PRO A 82 10.62 -2.16 0.24
N GLY A 83 11.77 -1.52 0.49
CA GLY A 83 12.68 -1.86 1.58
C GLY A 83 12.04 -1.71 2.96
N VAL A 84 11.36 -0.59 3.21
CA VAL A 84 10.63 -0.36 4.46
C VAL A 84 9.52 -1.39 4.64
N VAL A 85 8.72 -1.64 3.59
CA VAL A 85 7.60 -2.60 3.64
C VAL A 85 8.11 -4.02 3.92
N ARG A 86 9.16 -4.45 3.24
CA ARG A 86 9.81 -5.76 3.45
C ARG A 86 10.29 -5.91 4.88
N LEU A 87 10.95 -4.89 5.43
CA LEU A 87 11.43 -4.90 6.81
C LEU A 87 10.28 -5.01 7.82
N LEU A 88 9.16 -4.32 7.59
CA LEU A 88 7.98 -4.43 8.46
C LEU A 88 7.39 -5.85 8.43
N LEU A 89 7.26 -6.43 7.23
CA LEU A 89 6.76 -7.79 7.03
C LEU A 89 7.66 -8.86 7.68
N GLU A 90 8.98 -8.73 7.54
CA GLU A 90 9.97 -9.61 8.19
C GLU A 90 9.88 -9.56 9.73
N ARG A 91 9.43 -8.43 10.28
CA ARG A 91 9.26 -8.24 11.72
C ARG A 91 7.89 -8.70 12.22
N GLY A 92 7.07 -9.30 11.34
CA GLY A 92 5.78 -9.87 11.69
C GLY A 92 4.62 -8.87 11.63
N TYR A 93 4.85 -7.64 11.16
CA TYR A 93 3.76 -6.71 10.87
C TYR A 93 3.20 -7.08 9.50
N GLY A 94 2.06 -7.74 9.47
CA GLY A 94 1.53 -8.37 8.25
C GLY A 94 0.11 -7.96 7.92
N PRO A 95 -0.31 -8.05 6.64
CA PRO A 95 -1.67 -7.74 6.24
C PRO A 95 -2.70 -8.72 6.83
N ALA A 96 -2.30 -9.96 7.13
CA ALA A 96 -3.19 -10.98 7.69
C ALA A 96 -3.77 -10.65 9.08
N GLN A 97 -3.15 -9.72 9.80
CA GLN A 97 -3.60 -9.26 11.12
C GLN A 97 -4.70 -8.20 11.04
N ARG A 98 -4.93 -7.62 9.85
CA ARG A 98 -5.94 -6.56 9.66
C ARG A 98 -7.27 -7.16 9.23
N GLU A 99 -8.35 -6.53 9.67
CA GLU A 99 -9.73 -6.88 9.30
C GLU A 99 -9.95 -6.81 7.78
N ASP A 100 -9.43 -5.77 7.13
CA ASP A 100 -9.55 -5.55 5.69
C ASP A 100 -8.49 -6.31 4.85
N ARG A 101 -7.56 -7.01 5.52
CA ARG A 101 -6.37 -7.63 4.91
C ARG A 101 -5.63 -6.73 3.92
N CYS A 102 -5.55 -5.43 4.22
CA CYS A 102 -4.94 -4.40 3.37
C CYS A 102 -5.63 -4.20 2.01
N SER A 103 -6.90 -4.57 1.83
CA SER A 103 -7.63 -4.32 0.58
C SER A 103 -7.69 -2.83 0.24
N GLU A 104 -7.97 -1.99 1.24
CA GLU A 104 -8.04 -0.54 1.04
C GLU A 104 -6.66 0.03 0.67
N LEU A 105 -5.61 -0.49 1.31
CA LEU A 105 -4.22 -0.16 0.99
C LEU A 105 -3.86 -0.53 -0.45
N LEU A 106 -4.21 -1.74 -0.91
CA LEU A 106 -3.97 -2.17 -2.28
C LEU A 106 -4.70 -1.27 -3.30
N THR A 107 -5.96 -0.92 -3.02
CA THR A 107 -6.73 0.04 -3.83
C THR A 107 -6.05 1.41 -3.87
N GLY A 108 -5.56 1.91 -2.74
CA GLY A 108 -4.79 3.15 -2.65
C GLY A 108 -3.51 3.12 -3.49
N LEU A 109 -2.72 2.05 -3.36
CA LEU A 109 -1.49 1.80 -4.14
C LEU A 109 -1.77 1.80 -5.64
N LEU A 110 -2.80 1.09 -6.08
CA LEU A 110 -3.20 1.04 -7.49
C LEU A 110 -3.65 2.40 -8.00
N CYS A 111 -4.33 3.20 -7.17
CA CYS A 111 -4.75 4.54 -7.56
C CYS A 111 -3.58 5.52 -7.69
N ILE A 112 -2.52 5.38 -6.89
CA ILE A 112 -1.34 6.25 -6.99
C ILE A 112 -0.37 5.86 -8.10
N LEU A 113 -0.49 4.67 -8.71
CA LEU A 113 0.32 4.26 -9.86
C LEU A 113 0.33 5.32 -10.97
N SER A 114 -0.85 5.88 -11.28
CA SER A 114 -1.01 6.91 -12.30
C SER A 114 -0.77 8.34 -11.80
N SER A 115 -0.59 8.53 -10.50
CA SER A 115 -0.25 9.81 -9.91
C SER A 115 1.24 10.04 -10.03
N SER A 116 1.65 10.68 -11.12
CA SER A 116 2.98 11.26 -11.26
C SER A 116 3.13 12.39 -10.24
N TRP A 117 4.00 12.22 -9.24
CA TRP A 117 4.42 13.30 -8.34
C TRP A 117 5.19 14.43 -9.03
N THR A 118 5.24 14.45 -10.37
CA THR A 118 5.43 15.70 -11.14
C THR A 118 4.22 16.63 -10.99
N SER A 119 3.66 16.73 -9.79
CA SER A 119 2.89 17.84 -9.28
C SER A 119 3.85 19.00 -8.98
N SER A 120 4.54 19.50 -9.99
CA SER A 120 4.35 20.91 -10.23
C SER A 120 2.98 21.00 -10.89
N ARG A 121 1.98 21.31 -10.05
CA ARG A 121 0.60 21.66 -10.46
C ARG A 121 0.61 22.70 -11.59
N TRP A 122 1.70 23.47 -11.69
CA TRP A 122 2.06 24.40 -12.77
C TRP A 122 2.50 23.78 -14.11
N LEU A 123 3.16 22.61 -14.16
CA LEU A 123 3.51 21.92 -15.43
C LEU A 123 2.39 21.00 -15.92
N ALA A 124 1.49 20.54 -15.03
CA ALA A 124 0.37 19.66 -15.37
C ALA A 124 -0.70 20.35 -16.21
N ALA A 125 -0.88 21.68 -16.07
CA ALA A 125 -1.82 22.45 -16.89
C ALA A 125 -1.43 22.47 -18.38
N SER A 126 -0.18 22.14 -18.72
CA SER A 126 0.36 22.23 -20.08
C SER A 126 0.56 20.86 -20.75
N ARG A 127 0.38 19.75 -20.02
CA ARG A 127 0.63 18.39 -20.55
C ARG A 127 -0.69 17.64 -20.76
N ARG A 128 -0.90 17.15 -21.99
CA ARG A 128 -1.96 16.19 -22.30
C ARG A 128 -1.91 15.03 -21.29
N PRO A 129 -3.04 14.38 -20.96
CA PRO A 129 -3.02 13.20 -20.11
C PRO A 129 -2.01 12.20 -20.67
N THR A 130 -0.94 11.96 -19.90
CA THR A 130 0.11 11.00 -20.23
C THR A 130 -0.51 9.62 -20.14
N HIS A 131 -0.78 9.02 -21.30
CA HIS A 131 -1.01 7.59 -21.41
C HIS A 131 0.34 6.87 -21.47
N ASP A 132 0.37 5.58 -21.15
CA ASP A 132 1.58 4.75 -21.16
C ASP A 132 2.61 5.19 -20.10
N ILE A 133 2.12 5.59 -18.91
CA ILE A 133 3.00 5.91 -17.78
C ILE A 133 3.77 4.64 -17.40
N ASP A 134 5.09 4.74 -17.45
CA ASP A 134 6.03 3.71 -17.02
C ASP A 134 7.18 4.40 -16.27
N THR A 135 7.19 4.29 -14.94
CA THR A 135 8.15 4.97 -14.09
C THR A 135 8.73 4.00 -13.08
N TYR A 136 9.96 4.23 -12.64
CA TYR A 136 10.60 3.48 -11.57
C TYR A 136 9.72 3.41 -10.30
N GLN A 137 9.03 4.51 -9.95
CA GLN A 137 8.11 4.55 -8.82
C GLN A 137 6.89 3.65 -9.02
N SER A 138 6.39 3.53 -10.25
CA SER A 138 5.28 2.62 -10.57
C SER A 138 5.72 1.15 -10.43
N GLU A 139 6.96 0.83 -10.80
CA GLU A 139 7.55 -0.50 -10.58
C GLU A 139 7.70 -0.82 -9.10
N GLN A 140 8.20 0.13 -8.30
CA GLN A 140 8.30 -0.02 -6.84
C GLN A 140 6.94 -0.24 -6.18
N VAL A 141 5.89 0.49 -6.61
CA VAL A 141 4.53 0.30 -6.10
C VAL A 141 4.04 -1.11 -6.40
N LEU A 142 4.33 -1.63 -7.59
CA LEU A 142 3.94 -2.99 -7.95
C LEU A 142 4.75 -4.05 -7.18
N GLU A 143 6.01 -3.79 -6.87
CA GLU A 143 6.80 -4.63 -5.95
C GLU A 143 6.17 -4.65 -4.55
N ILE A 144 5.77 -3.48 -4.02
CA ILE A 144 5.07 -3.38 -2.73
C ILE A 144 3.77 -4.19 -2.75
N ILE A 145 2.97 -4.06 -3.81
CA ILE A 145 1.75 -4.87 -3.98
C ILE A 145 2.11 -6.37 -3.95
N GLY A 146 3.13 -6.79 -4.69
CA GLY A 146 3.59 -8.19 -4.70
C GLY A 146 4.01 -8.70 -3.33
N LEU A 147 4.75 -7.89 -2.54
CA LEU A 147 5.13 -8.21 -1.17
C LEU A 147 3.90 -8.38 -0.27
N LEU A 148 2.95 -7.44 -0.33
CA LEU A 148 1.73 -7.50 0.49
C LEU A 148 0.91 -8.76 0.18
N LEU A 149 0.70 -9.07 -1.10
CA LEU A 149 -0.05 -10.27 -1.53
C LEU A 149 0.67 -11.55 -1.10
N ALA A 150 2.00 -11.60 -1.19
CA ALA A 150 2.79 -12.74 -0.72
C ALA A 150 2.67 -13.00 0.79
N HIS A 151 2.35 -11.96 1.57
CA HIS A 151 2.12 -12.06 3.01
C HIS A 151 0.64 -12.11 3.41
N GLY A 152 -0.26 -12.42 2.46
CA GLY A 152 -1.67 -12.69 2.72
C GLY A 152 -2.59 -11.47 2.64
N ALA A 153 -2.14 -10.38 2.02
CA ALA A 153 -3.05 -9.30 1.64
C ALA A 153 -4.06 -9.79 0.59
N LEU A 154 -5.26 -9.24 0.62
CA LEU A 154 -6.33 -9.55 -0.33
C LEU A 154 -6.82 -8.26 -0.98
N TRP A 155 -7.03 -8.29 -2.29
CA TRP A 155 -7.75 -7.25 -3.00
C TRP A 155 -9.23 -7.65 -3.09
N ALA A 156 -10.02 -7.05 -2.21
CA ALA A 156 -11.46 -7.23 -2.10
C ALA A 156 -12.13 -5.85 -2.03
N PRO A 157 -12.34 -5.17 -3.18
CA PRO A 157 -12.98 -3.87 -3.22
C PRO A 157 -14.35 -3.89 -2.54
N ARG A 158 -14.68 -2.81 -1.82
CA ARG A 158 -15.97 -2.68 -1.12
C ARG A 158 -17.12 -2.47 -2.09
N ASP A 159 -16.87 -1.73 -3.17
CA ASP A 159 -17.88 -1.36 -4.15
C ASP A 159 -17.32 -1.24 -5.59
N GLN A 160 -18.23 -1.00 -6.54
CA GLN A 160 -17.86 -0.79 -7.94
C GLN A 160 -17.12 0.53 -8.20
N GLU A 161 -17.24 1.52 -7.31
CA GLU A 161 -16.54 2.80 -7.46
C GLU A 161 -15.04 2.65 -7.15
N GLU A 162 -14.66 1.82 -6.18
CA GLU A 162 -13.25 1.45 -5.95
C GLU A 162 -12.64 0.77 -7.19
N ILE A 163 -13.34 -0.22 -7.77
CA ILE A 163 -12.89 -0.88 -9.00
C ILE A 163 -12.75 0.13 -10.14
N LYS A 164 -13.70 1.06 -10.28
CA LYS A 164 -13.68 2.11 -11.30
C LYS A 164 -12.51 3.09 -11.11
N ARG A 165 -12.16 3.46 -9.87
CA ARG A 165 -10.98 4.28 -9.56
C ARG A 165 -9.70 3.56 -9.96
N VAL A 166 -9.53 2.31 -9.55
CA VAL A 166 -8.39 1.45 -9.92
C VAL A 166 -8.28 1.31 -11.44
N ARG A 167 -9.40 1.02 -12.11
CA ARG A 167 -9.48 0.92 -13.57
C ARG A 167 -9.02 2.22 -14.25
N GLY A 168 -9.48 3.36 -13.76
CA GLY A 168 -9.10 4.68 -14.28
C GLY A 168 -7.60 4.97 -14.13
N SER A 169 -6.98 4.48 -13.05
CA SER A 169 -5.54 4.57 -12.86
C SER A 169 -4.79 3.67 -13.85
N LEU A 170 -5.16 2.38 -13.92
CA LEU A 170 -4.51 1.41 -14.80
C LEU A 170 -4.62 1.74 -16.29
N LEU A 171 -5.71 2.38 -16.74
CA LEU A 171 -5.85 2.85 -18.13
C LEU A 171 -4.86 3.96 -18.53
N LYS A 172 -4.23 4.63 -17.56
CA LYS A 172 -3.19 5.64 -17.81
C LYS A 172 -1.79 5.01 -17.85
N MET A 173 -1.63 3.85 -17.23
CA MET A 173 -0.36 3.13 -17.12
C MET A 173 -0.01 2.38 -18.40
N ALA A 174 1.26 1.98 -18.51
CA ALA A 174 1.66 0.99 -19.50
C ALA A 174 0.88 -0.33 -19.29
N PRO A 175 0.47 -1.05 -20.36
CA PRO A 175 -0.33 -2.26 -20.24
C PRO A 175 0.28 -3.38 -19.37
N LYS A 176 1.61 -3.36 -19.18
CA LYS A 176 2.34 -4.33 -18.35
C LYS A 176 1.85 -4.34 -16.90
N TYR A 177 1.53 -3.17 -16.33
CA TYR A 177 1.09 -3.03 -14.95
C TYR A 177 -0.24 -3.73 -14.68
N THR A 178 -1.22 -3.61 -15.57
CA THR A 178 -2.51 -4.31 -15.44
C THR A 178 -2.32 -5.83 -15.51
N PHE A 179 -1.44 -6.28 -16.39
CA PHE A 179 -1.15 -7.70 -16.54
C PHE A 179 -0.44 -8.27 -15.31
N GLU A 180 0.64 -7.65 -14.89
CA GLU A 180 1.42 -8.07 -13.72
C GLU A 180 0.57 -8.03 -12.44
N PHE A 181 -0.31 -7.03 -12.29
CA PHE A 181 -1.25 -7.00 -11.17
C PHE A 181 -2.19 -8.23 -11.16
N ILE A 182 -2.77 -8.60 -12.30
CA ILE A 182 -3.64 -9.79 -12.39
C ILE A 182 -2.85 -11.07 -12.17
N GLU A 183 -1.62 -11.17 -12.68
CA GLU A 183 -0.74 -12.31 -12.39
C GLU A 183 -0.42 -12.43 -10.90
N LEU A 184 -0.19 -11.32 -10.21
CA LEU A 184 0.03 -11.31 -8.76
C LEU A 184 -1.23 -11.79 -8.01
N LEU A 185 -2.42 -11.31 -8.38
CA LEU A 185 -3.68 -11.78 -7.78
C LEU A 185 -3.89 -13.28 -8.00
N HIS A 186 -3.63 -13.77 -9.22
CA HIS A 186 -3.73 -15.19 -9.57
C HIS A 186 -2.76 -16.04 -8.76
N LYS A 187 -1.47 -15.67 -8.78
CA LYS A 187 -0.38 -16.38 -8.08
C LYS A 187 -0.66 -16.54 -6.58
N HIS A 188 -1.25 -15.52 -5.96
CA HIS A 188 -1.49 -15.49 -4.51
C HIS A 188 -2.94 -15.81 -4.13
N ARG A 189 -3.82 -16.13 -5.09
CA ARG A 189 -5.27 -16.31 -4.89
C ARG A 189 -5.90 -15.18 -4.09
N ALA A 190 -5.47 -13.96 -4.39
CA ALA A 190 -5.68 -12.80 -3.55
C ALA A 190 -6.72 -11.80 -4.10
N GLY A 191 -7.58 -12.23 -5.03
CA GLY A 191 -8.71 -11.46 -5.52
C GLY A 191 -9.86 -12.37 -5.93
N ARG A 192 -11.10 -11.86 -5.83
CA ARG A 192 -12.29 -12.57 -6.35
C ARG A 192 -12.33 -12.49 -7.86
N ARG A 193 -12.78 -13.56 -8.50
CA ARG A 193 -13.01 -13.59 -9.95
C ARG A 193 -13.91 -12.45 -10.40
N GLY A 194 -15.07 -12.27 -9.75
CA GLY A 194 -16.01 -11.21 -10.08
C GLY A 194 -15.42 -9.79 -10.05
N ASP A 195 -14.53 -9.50 -9.10
CA ASP A 195 -13.89 -8.18 -8.99
C ASP A 195 -12.90 -7.94 -10.14
N VAL A 196 -12.13 -8.96 -10.52
CA VAL A 196 -11.17 -8.89 -11.63
C VAL A 196 -11.90 -8.85 -12.97
N GLU A 197 -12.98 -9.60 -13.12
CA GLU A 197 -13.85 -9.53 -14.31
C GLU A 197 -14.45 -8.13 -14.47
N GLU A 198 -14.99 -7.56 -13.39
CA GLU A 198 -15.50 -6.19 -13.42
C GLU A 198 -14.37 -5.21 -13.78
N LEU A 199 -13.18 -5.34 -13.20
CA LEU A 199 -12.01 -4.50 -13.54
C LEU A 199 -11.75 -4.45 -15.05
N ILE A 200 -11.77 -5.62 -15.71
CA ILE A 200 -11.44 -5.75 -17.15
C ILE A 200 -12.63 -5.65 -18.11
N ARG A 201 -13.87 -5.59 -17.60
CA ARG A 201 -15.11 -5.61 -18.40
C ARG A 201 -15.20 -4.55 -19.49
N THR A 202 -14.57 -3.38 -19.27
CA THR A 202 -14.74 -2.25 -20.19
C THR A 202 -13.99 -2.46 -21.51
N PRO A 203 -14.56 -2.06 -22.67
CA PRO A 203 -13.89 -2.22 -23.98
C PRO A 203 -12.49 -1.60 -24.05
N LYS A 204 -12.26 -0.48 -23.33
CA LYS A 204 -10.96 0.18 -23.25
C LYS A 204 -9.93 -0.72 -22.56
N MET A 205 -10.30 -1.38 -21.46
CA MET A 205 -9.41 -2.29 -20.76
C MET A 205 -9.16 -3.55 -21.59
N THR A 206 -10.21 -4.11 -22.21
CA THR A 206 -10.06 -5.23 -23.14
C THR A 206 -9.10 -4.90 -24.28
N LYS A 207 -9.22 -3.71 -24.89
CA LYS A 207 -8.32 -3.25 -25.96
C LYS A 207 -6.87 -3.03 -25.47
N LEU A 208 -6.69 -2.52 -24.26
CA LEU A 208 -5.38 -2.35 -23.62
C LEU A 208 -4.67 -3.72 -23.50
N MET A 209 -5.43 -4.75 -23.13
CA MET A 209 -4.94 -6.11 -22.87
C MET A 209 -4.79 -6.97 -24.14
N GLN A 210 -5.68 -6.81 -25.13
CA GLN A 210 -5.68 -7.56 -26.39
C GLN A 210 -4.34 -7.45 -27.14
N LYS A 211 -3.65 -6.31 -27.01
CA LYS A 211 -2.34 -6.11 -27.63
C LYS A 211 -1.23 -6.97 -27.03
N ARG A 212 -1.38 -7.48 -25.80
CA ARG A 212 -0.27 -8.08 -25.06
C ARG A 212 -0.52 -9.44 -24.43
N CYS A 213 -1.77 -9.89 -24.17
CA CYS A 213 -1.90 -11.20 -23.53
C CYS A 213 -3.18 -11.99 -23.84
N ARG A 214 -2.99 -13.17 -24.46
CA ARG A 214 -4.03 -14.20 -24.63
C ARG A 214 -4.30 -15.00 -23.35
N LYS A 215 -3.45 -14.88 -22.33
CA LYS A 215 -3.50 -15.69 -21.09
C LYS A 215 -4.47 -15.16 -20.04
N ILE A 216 -4.83 -13.87 -20.09
CA ILE A 216 -5.65 -13.22 -19.05
C ILE A 216 -6.98 -13.94 -18.79
N PRO A 217 -7.78 -14.34 -19.81
CA PRO A 217 -9.03 -15.05 -19.55
C PRO A 217 -8.82 -16.35 -18.76
N ALA A 218 -7.72 -17.07 -19.02
CA ALA A 218 -7.39 -18.29 -18.28
C ALA A 218 -6.97 -18.00 -16.83
N LEU A 219 -6.20 -16.93 -16.60
CA LEU A 219 -5.82 -16.50 -15.24
C LEU A 219 -7.04 -16.09 -14.42
N VAL A 220 -7.97 -15.34 -15.02
CA VAL A 220 -9.19 -14.87 -14.35
C VAL A 220 -10.15 -16.03 -14.06
N ALA A 221 -10.26 -16.99 -14.98
CA ALA A 221 -11.13 -18.16 -14.78
C ALA A 221 -10.68 -19.06 -13.61
N ASP A 222 -9.37 -19.09 -13.31
CA ASP A 222 -8.78 -19.88 -12.21
C ASP A 222 -8.81 -19.14 -10.85
N LEU A 223 -9.26 -17.89 -10.81
CA LEU A 223 -9.47 -17.17 -9.55
C LEU A 223 -10.69 -17.71 -8.79
N PRO A 224 -10.65 -17.68 -7.45
CA PRO A 224 -11.78 -18.10 -6.63
C PRO A 224 -12.96 -17.12 -6.76
N GLU A 225 -14.19 -17.64 -6.65
CA GLU A 225 -15.40 -16.79 -6.59
C GLU A 225 -15.49 -16.03 -5.27
N GLU A 226 -15.17 -16.71 -4.18
CA GLU A 226 -15.15 -16.16 -2.84
C GLU A 226 -13.74 -16.27 -2.27
N LEU A 227 -13.29 -15.21 -1.61
CA LEU A 227 -12.03 -15.25 -0.88
C LEU A 227 -12.25 -16.03 0.40
N ALA A 228 -11.32 -16.93 0.71
CA ALA A 228 -11.32 -17.65 1.98
C ALA A 228 -11.10 -16.65 3.13
N TYR A 229 -12.20 -16.13 3.68
CA TYR A 229 -12.19 -15.52 5.01
C TYR A 229 -11.97 -16.67 6.00
N PRO A 230 -11.01 -16.55 6.94
CA PRO A 230 -11.03 -17.44 8.09
C PRO A 230 -12.36 -17.16 8.79
N VAL A 231 -13.19 -18.20 8.88
CA VAL A 231 -14.31 -18.23 9.82
C VAL A 231 -13.72 -17.82 11.16
N THR A 232 -14.10 -16.65 11.66
CA THR A 232 -13.81 -16.26 13.02
C THR A 232 -14.38 -17.37 13.88
N ALA A 233 -13.51 -18.17 14.50
CA ALA A 233 -13.94 -19.12 15.50
C ALA A 233 -14.54 -18.31 16.64
N ASP A 234 -15.85 -18.45 16.82
CA ASP A 234 -16.61 -18.00 18.00
C ASP A 234 -15.98 -18.51 19.30
#